data_AF-A0A2V9T354-F1
#
_entry.id   AF-A0A2V9T354-F1
#
_cell.length_a   1.000
_cell.length_b   1.000
_cell.length_c   1.000
_cell.angle_alpha   90.00
_cell.angle_beta   90.00
_cell.angle_gamma   90.00
#
_symmetry.space_group_name_H-M   'P 1'
#
loop_
_entity.id
_entity.type
_entity.pdbx_description
1 polymer ?
#
loop_
_entity_poly.entity_id
_entity_poly.type
_entity_poly.pdbx_seq_one_letter_code
_entity_poly.pdbx_strand_id
1 'polypeptide(L)'
;MKYFLFPSLLMIAALLVACGAGHPRLTSIAVSPSSATASSSPQGQVGFTATGTFTDHSSRELHVTDGLTWKSSNTVVATIDDTGEATCVSPGPVTITATAPADLQITVSNGVQNTSPKVSGNGMLNCT
;
A
#
# COMPACT_ATOMS: atom_id res chain seq x y z
N MET A 1 0.47 39.54 -61.55
CA MET A 1 0.56 39.71 -60.08
C MET A 1 -0.83 39.89 -59.49
N LYS A 2 -1.37 38.90 -58.76
CA LYS A 2 -2.35 39.14 -57.68
C LYS A 2 -2.48 37.88 -56.83
N TYR A 3 -1.79 37.84 -55.69
CA TYR A 3 -1.89 36.75 -54.71
C TYR A 3 -3.22 36.89 -53.97
N PHE A 4 -4.10 35.90 -54.16
CA PHE A 4 -5.32 35.74 -53.39
C PHE A 4 -4.95 35.25 -51.98
N LEU A 5 -5.01 36.16 -51.01
CA LEU A 5 -4.94 35.85 -49.58
C LEU A 5 -6.28 35.25 -49.14
N PHE A 6 -6.34 33.92 -49.05
CA PHE A 6 -7.40 33.13 -48.40
C PHE A 6 -6.93 32.72 -46.98
N PRO A 7 -7.85 32.48 -46.04
CA PRO A 7 -7.87 33.10 -44.73
C PRO A 7 -7.30 32.18 -43.66
N SER A 8 -7.10 32.76 -42.48
CA SER A 8 -7.05 32.07 -41.18
C SER A 8 -7.73 30.70 -41.19
N LEU A 9 -6.93 29.63 -41.16
CA LEU A 9 -7.39 28.32 -40.74
C LEU A 9 -6.52 27.90 -39.55
N LEU A 10 -7.08 28.19 -38.38
CA LEU A 10 -6.69 27.70 -37.07
C LEU A 10 -6.63 26.16 -37.12
N MET A 11 -5.47 25.58 -37.46
CA MET A 11 -5.27 24.14 -37.30
C MET A 11 -4.90 23.89 -35.84
N ILE A 12 -5.95 23.72 -35.05
CA ILE A 12 -5.97 23.32 -33.65
C ILE A 12 -4.99 22.15 -33.47
N ALA A 13 -3.96 22.37 -32.66
CA ALA A 13 -3.17 21.28 -32.11
C ALA A 13 -4.13 20.38 -31.33
N ALA A 14 -4.45 19.22 -31.88
CA ALA A 14 -5.11 18.16 -31.13
C ALA A 14 -4.09 17.66 -30.10
N LEU A 15 -4.04 18.33 -28.95
CA LEU A 15 -3.58 17.74 -27.71
C LEU A 15 -4.55 16.60 -27.44
N LEU A 16 -4.22 15.40 -27.94
CA LEU A 16 -4.73 14.18 -27.36
C LEU A 16 -4.19 14.15 -25.94
N VAL A 17 -4.91 14.79 -25.03
CA VAL A 17 -4.80 14.55 -23.60
C VAL A 17 -5.20 13.09 -23.43
N ALA A 18 -4.21 12.21 -23.47
CA ALA A 18 -4.34 10.83 -23.05
C ALA A 18 -4.55 10.83 -21.53
N CYS A 19 -5.73 11.25 -21.07
CA CYS A 19 -6.21 10.98 -19.71
C CYS A 19 -6.67 9.51 -19.68
N GLY A 20 -5.69 8.62 -19.78
CA GLY A 20 -5.87 7.17 -19.72
C GLY A 20 -4.76 6.49 -18.94
N ALA A 21 -3.93 7.27 -18.21
CA ALA A 21 -3.03 6.70 -17.23
C ALA A 21 -3.89 6.23 -16.05
N GLY A 22 -4.32 4.97 -16.11
CA GLY A 22 -4.87 4.28 -14.94
C GLY A 22 -3.94 4.52 -13.76
N HIS A 23 -4.50 4.83 -12.60
CA HIS A 23 -3.74 5.07 -11.38
C HIS A 23 -2.74 3.92 -11.14
N PRO A 24 -1.54 4.23 -10.61
CA PRO A 24 -0.58 3.20 -10.27
C PRO A 24 -1.20 2.20 -9.29
N ARG A 25 -1.19 0.92 -9.68
CA ARG A 25 -1.74 -0.17 -8.87
C ARG A 25 -0.63 -0.78 -8.02
N LEU A 26 -0.95 -1.16 -6.80
CA LEU A 26 -0.02 -1.84 -5.89
C LEU A 26 0.31 -3.22 -6.45
N THR A 27 1.60 -3.53 -6.58
CA THR A 27 2.11 -4.81 -7.10
C THR A 27 2.71 -5.68 -6.00
N SER A 28 3.38 -5.07 -5.02
CA SER A 28 3.97 -5.76 -3.89
C SER A 28 3.98 -4.90 -2.63
N ILE A 29 4.02 -5.56 -1.47
CA ILE A 29 4.24 -4.92 -0.17
C ILE A 29 5.51 -5.52 0.44
N ALA A 30 6.45 -4.68 0.82
CA ALA A 30 7.61 -5.03 1.63
C ALA A 30 7.36 -4.58 3.08
N VAL A 31 7.49 -5.51 4.03
CA VAL A 31 7.38 -5.22 5.46
C VAL A 31 8.77 -5.06 6.05
N SER A 32 9.02 -3.95 6.76
CA SER A 32 10.29 -3.67 7.43
C SER A 32 10.07 -3.47 8.92
N PRO A 33 10.87 -4.09 9.80
CA PRO A 33 11.92 -5.06 9.48
C PRO A 33 11.33 -6.38 8.95
N SER A 34 12.10 -7.10 8.12
CA SER A 34 11.71 -8.44 7.65
C SER A 34 11.76 -9.49 8.78
N SER A 35 12.61 -9.26 9.77
CA SER A 35 12.70 -10.04 11.02
C SER A 35 13.09 -9.15 12.19
N ALA A 36 12.41 -9.30 13.33
CA ALA A 36 12.73 -8.61 14.57
C ALA A 36 12.59 -9.55 15.78
N THR A 37 13.18 -9.13 16.90
CA THR A 37 13.13 -9.84 18.18
C THR A 37 12.82 -8.87 19.31
N ALA A 38 11.90 -9.23 20.20
CA ALA A 38 11.57 -8.42 21.38
C ALA A 38 11.24 -9.31 22.59
N SER A 39 11.50 -8.79 23.79
CA SER A 39 11.19 -9.50 25.03
C SER A 39 9.69 -9.50 25.30
N SER A 40 9.11 -10.64 25.63
CA SER A 40 7.71 -10.79 26.07
C SER A 40 7.47 -10.28 27.49
N SER A 41 8.52 -10.10 28.29
CA SER A 41 8.48 -9.49 29.62
C SER A 41 9.39 -8.26 29.67
N PRO A 42 8.87 -7.04 29.94
CA PRO A 42 7.51 -6.70 30.38
C PRO A 42 6.56 -6.29 29.22
N GLN A 43 6.51 -7.05 28.11
CA GLN A 43 5.80 -6.72 26.85
C GLN A 43 6.54 -5.71 25.96
N GLY A 44 7.71 -6.11 25.47
CA GLY A 44 8.47 -5.36 24.46
C GLY A 44 7.70 -5.17 23.17
N GLN A 45 8.00 -4.06 22.49
CA GLN A 45 7.32 -3.61 21.29
C GLN A 45 8.27 -3.47 20.11
N VAL A 46 7.75 -3.65 18.90
CA VAL A 46 8.48 -3.48 17.64
C VAL A 46 7.57 -2.80 16.62
N GLY A 47 8.04 -1.70 16.02
CA GLY A 47 7.35 -1.06 14.90
C GLY A 47 7.64 -1.79 13.58
N PHE A 48 6.58 -2.10 12.82
CA PHE A 48 6.63 -2.57 11.45
C PHE A 48 6.07 -1.52 10.50
N THR A 49 6.77 -1.27 9.40
CA THR A 49 6.32 -0.40 8.32
C THR A 49 6.04 -1.22 7.06
N ALA A 50 5.04 -0.81 6.28
CA ALA A 50 4.65 -1.48 5.04
C ALA A 50 4.92 -0.56 3.85
N THR A 51 5.89 -0.89 3.02
CA THR A 51 6.22 -0.14 1.80
C THR A 51 5.60 -0.83 0.59
N GLY A 52 4.70 -0.13 -0.09
CA GLY A 52 4.11 -0.59 -1.35
C GLY A 52 4.95 -0.20 -2.55
N THR A 53 5.10 -1.11 -3.51
CA THR A 53 5.65 -0.82 -4.85
C THR A 53 4.51 -0.88 -5.87
N PHE A 54 4.55 0.02 -6.84
CA PHE A 54 3.47 0.24 -7.79
C PHE A 54 3.85 -0.12 -9.22
N THR A 55 2.84 -0.24 -10.09
CA THR A 55 3.02 -0.51 -11.53
C THR A 55 3.82 0.56 -12.26
N ASP A 56 3.89 1.79 -11.74
CA ASP A 56 4.70 2.89 -12.29
C ASP A 56 6.13 2.91 -11.73
N HIS A 57 6.55 1.85 -11.05
CA HIS A 57 7.83 1.72 -10.36
C HIS A 57 8.03 2.69 -9.18
N SER A 58 7.03 3.49 -8.82
CA SER A 58 7.08 4.26 -7.59
C SER A 58 6.98 3.33 -6.37
N SER A 59 7.45 3.80 -5.23
CA SER A 59 7.26 3.12 -3.94
C SER A 59 6.98 4.15 -2.86
N ARG A 60 6.07 3.80 -1.93
CA ARG A 60 5.72 4.64 -0.78
C ARG A 60 5.23 3.79 0.37
N GLU A 61 5.29 4.34 1.58
CA GLU A 61 4.69 3.71 2.75
C GLU A 61 3.16 3.69 2.65
N LEU A 62 2.56 2.59 3.10
CA LEU A 62 1.13 2.36 3.13
C LEU A 62 0.60 2.60 4.54
N HIS A 63 -0.60 3.17 4.62
CA HIS A 63 -1.31 3.40 5.88
C HIS A 63 -2.72 2.80 5.82
N VAL A 64 -3.42 2.76 6.95
CA VAL A 64 -4.82 2.28 7.01
C VAL A 64 -5.77 3.06 6.09
N THR A 65 -5.45 4.31 5.78
CA THR A 65 -6.17 5.13 4.81
C THR A 65 -6.08 4.59 3.38
N ASP A 66 -5.05 3.81 3.06
CA ASP A 66 -4.90 3.09 1.80
C ASP A 66 -5.62 1.72 1.83
N GLY A 67 -6.34 1.40 2.92
CA GLY A 67 -6.95 0.08 3.13
C GLY A 67 -5.95 -0.98 3.62
N LEU A 68 -4.81 -0.56 4.18
CA LEU A 68 -3.86 -1.45 4.83
C LEU A 68 -4.47 -2.07 6.09
N THR A 69 -4.28 -3.37 6.26
CA THR A 69 -4.65 -4.11 7.46
C THR A 69 -3.46 -4.94 7.93
N TRP A 70 -3.15 -4.86 9.22
CA TRP A 70 -2.14 -5.70 9.87
C TRP A 70 -2.76 -6.93 10.52
N LYS A 71 -2.01 -8.03 10.55
CA LYS A 71 -2.43 -9.27 11.21
C LYS A 71 -1.24 -10.02 11.79
N SER A 72 -1.38 -10.48 13.03
CA SER A 72 -0.48 -11.49 13.62
C SER A 72 -0.97 -12.90 13.33
N SER A 73 -0.04 -13.81 13.05
CA SER A 73 -0.33 -15.25 12.93
C SER A 73 -0.81 -15.89 14.24
N ASN A 74 -0.44 -15.33 15.39
CA ASN A 74 -0.87 -15.80 16.70
C ASN A 74 -0.92 -14.65 17.72
N THR A 75 -2.13 -14.18 18.01
CA THR A 75 -2.36 -13.06 18.94
C THR A 75 -2.09 -13.41 20.41
N VAL A 76 -1.95 -14.70 20.75
CA VAL A 76 -1.54 -15.13 22.10
C VAL A 76 -0.04 -14.87 22.31
N VAL A 77 0.76 -14.88 21.23
CA VAL A 77 2.21 -14.67 21.27
C VAL A 77 2.56 -13.20 21.03
N ALA A 78 1.97 -12.57 20.00
CA ALA A 78 2.09 -11.13 19.80
C ALA A 78 0.87 -10.53 19.12
N THR A 79 0.48 -9.33 19.54
CA THR A 79 -0.56 -8.51 18.90
C THR A 79 0.09 -7.44 18.02
N ILE A 80 -0.65 -6.90 17.04
CA ILE A 80 -0.22 -5.74 16.25
C ILE A 80 -1.41 -4.80 16.06
N ASP A 81 -1.15 -3.50 16.15
CA ASP A 81 -2.16 -2.46 15.95
C ASP A 81 -2.20 -1.94 14.50
N ASP A 82 -3.14 -1.03 14.26
CA ASP A 82 -3.36 -0.40 12.96
C ASP A 82 -2.21 0.52 12.51
N THR A 83 -1.37 0.97 13.44
CA THR A 83 -0.17 1.77 13.14
C THR A 83 1.04 0.92 12.77
N GLY A 84 0.95 -0.39 12.93
CA GLY A 84 2.04 -1.33 12.68
C GLY A 84 2.89 -1.60 13.92
N GLU A 85 2.47 -1.20 15.12
CA GLU A 85 3.19 -1.48 16.37
C GLU A 85 2.80 -2.87 16.88
N ALA A 86 3.77 -3.79 16.88
CA ALA A 86 3.61 -5.13 17.42
C ALA A 86 4.06 -5.21 18.88
N THR A 87 3.25 -5.83 19.74
CA THR A 87 3.53 -6.04 21.17
C THR A 87 3.65 -7.53 21.48
N CYS A 88 4.75 -7.94 22.10
CA CYS A 88 4.93 -9.32 22.56
C CYS A 88 4.12 -9.59 23.83
N VAL A 89 3.40 -10.72 23.84
CA VAL A 89 2.54 -11.16 24.94
C VAL A 89 3.10 -12.43 25.60
N SER A 90 3.60 -13.37 24.80
CA SER A 90 4.27 -14.58 25.30
C SER A 90 5.49 -14.93 24.44
N PRO A 91 6.42 -15.75 24.93
CA PRO A 91 7.52 -16.25 24.10
C PRO A 91 7.01 -17.09 22.93
N GLY A 92 7.65 -16.95 21.77
CA GLY A 92 7.39 -17.70 20.56
C GLY A 92 7.58 -16.87 19.28
N PRO A 93 7.75 -17.54 18.13
CA PRO A 93 7.77 -16.88 16.84
C PRO A 93 6.34 -16.59 16.33
N VAL A 94 6.17 -15.44 15.69
CA VAL A 94 4.97 -15.09 14.91
C VAL A 94 5.32 -14.44 13.58
N THR A 95 4.45 -14.60 12.61
CA THR A 95 4.46 -13.82 11.37
C THR A 95 3.49 -12.65 11.48
N ILE A 96 3.99 -11.46 11.19
CA ILE A 96 3.23 -10.24 11.01
C ILE A 96 2.95 -10.06 9.52
N THR A 97 1.70 -9.88 9.14
CA THR A 97 1.27 -9.73 7.74
C THR A 97 0.60 -8.38 7.55
N ALA A 98 1.07 -7.60 6.58
CA ALA A 98 0.42 -6.39 6.10
C ALA A 98 -0.32 -6.72 4.80
N THR A 99 -1.56 -6.27 4.64
CA THR A 99 -2.37 -6.55 3.44
C THR A 99 -3.12 -5.30 3.01
N ALA A 100 -3.10 -4.98 1.72
CA ALA A 100 -3.82 -3.85 1.14
C ALA A 100 -4.45 -4.26 -0.22
N PRO A 101 -5.52 -3.59 -0.68
CA PRO A 101 -6.04 -3.84 -2.03
C PRO A 101 -5.05 -3.38 -3.11
N ALA A 102 -5.03 -4.04 -4.27
CA ALA A 102 -4.18 -3.66 -5.39
C ALA A 102 -4.54 -2.27 -5.93
N ASP A 103 -5.82 -1.92 -5.91
CA ASP A 103 -6.29 -0.56 -6.19
C ASP A 103 -6.53 0.14 -4.86
N LEU A 104 -5.67 1.09 -4.50
CA LEU A 104 -5.77 1.85 -3.24
C LEU A 104 -6.85 2.95 -3.30
N GLN A 105 -7.63 2.99 -4.38
CA GLN A 105 -8.75 3.93 -4.51
C GLN A 105 -9.79 3.63 -3.44
N ILE A 106 -10.10 4.63 -2.63
CA ILE A 106 -11.38 4.69 -1.92
C ILE A 106 -12.43 4.92 -3.01
N THR A 107 -13.17 3.87 -3.35
CA THR A 107 -14.30 4.04 -4.28
C THR A 107 -15.27 5.03 -3.65
N VAL A 108 -15.58 6.11 -4.39
CA VAL A 108 -16.51 7.16 -4.01
C VAL A 108 -17.77 6.53 -3.41
N SER A 109 -18.15 6.97 -2.20
CA SER A 109 -19.25 6.44 -1.39
C SER A 109 -20.56 6.26 -2.19
N ASN A 110 -20.73 5.08 -2.76
CA ASN A 110 -22.01 4.55 -3.23
C ASN A 110 -22.28 3.15 -2.67
N GLY A 111 -21.60 2.78 -1.57
CA GLY A 111 -21.74 1.49 -0.88
C GLY A 111 -21.01 0.31 -1.53
N VAL A 112 -20.23 0.54 -2.58
CA VAL A 112 -19.47 -0.52 -3.28
C VAL A 112 -18.14 -0.75 -2.56
N GLN A 113 -17.95 -1.98 -2.04
CA GLN A 113 -16.68 -2.42 -1.46
C GLN A 113 -15.60 -2.57 -2.54
N ASN A 114 -14.35 -2.31 -2.19
CA ASN A 114 -13.21 -2.53 -3.08
C ASN A 114 -13.04 -4.03 -3.37
N THR A 115 -13.33 -4.46 -4.60
CA THR A 115 -13.24 -5.86 -5.05
C THR A 115 -11.87 -6.23 -5.63
N SER A 116 -10.89 -5.34 -5.54
CA SER A 116 -9.57 -5.57 -6.13
C SER A 116 -8.82 -6.69 -5.41
N PRO A 117 -7.93 -7.41 -6.13
CA PRO A 117 -7.07 -8.42 -5.51
C PRO A 117 -6.31 -7.82 -4.32
N LYS A 118 -6.14 -8.61 -3.26
CA LYS A 118 -5.33 -8.20 -2.11
C LYS A 118 -3.86 -8.51 -2.38
N VAL A 119 -2.99 -7.58 -2.01
CA VAL A 119 -1.54 -7.74 -2.01
C VAL A 119 -1.10 -7.81 -0.55
N SER A 120 -0.18 -8.72 -0.23
CA SER A 120 0.30 -8.92 1.14
C SER A 120 1.83 -8.92 1.19
N GLY A 121 2.37 -8.51 2.33
CA GLY A 121 3.78 -8.59 2.69
C GLY A 121 3.93 -9.09 4.13
N ASN A 122 5.06 -9.73 4.43
CA ASN A 122 5.26 -10.45 5.70
C ASN A 122 6.55 -10.02 6.39
N GLY A 123 6.50 -9.89 7.71
CA GLY A 123 7.66 -9.79 8.60
C GLY A 123 7.60 -10.86 9.69
N MET A 124 8.75 -11.25 10.23
CA MET A 124 8.85 -12.20 11.34
C MET A 124 9.12 -11.46 12.64
N LEU A 125 8.41 -11.81 13.71
CA LEU A 125 8.67 -11.34 15.06
C LEU A 125 8.93 -12.54 15.96
N ASN A 126 10.09 -12.60 16.60
CA ASN A 126 10.38 -13.60 17.61
C ASN A 126 10.29 -12.97 19.00
N CYS A 127 9.25 -13.34 19.75
CA CYS A 127 9.09 -12.92 21.14
C CYS A 127 9.89 -13.86 22.05
N THR A 128 10.76 -13.31 22.88
CA THR A 128 11.62 -14.08 23.81
C THR A 128 11.19 -13.96 25.25
#